data_AF-A0A525WP23-F1
#
_entry.id   AF-A0A525WP23-F1
#
_cell.length_a   1.000
_cell.length_b   1.000
_cell.length_c   1.000
_cell.angle_alpha   90.00
_cell.angle_beta   90.00
_cell.angle_gamma   90.00
#
_symmetry.space_group_name_H-M   'P 1'
#
loop_
_entity.id
_entity.type
_entity.pdbx_description
1 polymer ?
#
loop_
_entity_poly.entity_id
_entity_poly.type
_entity_poly.pdbx_seq_one_letter_code
_entity_poly.pdbx_strand_id
1 'polypeptide(L)'
;MTRSRSPYFLLCRVVQISLSVALFLILGLAWLYPVALAADRSSPQINPQLQIPQDIPLERLERPLRTPPAPVKPVNLNTSSIEQLVTLPGISATVAQQIVEGRPYHAKTDLIEKHILSGTAYDRITNLITIE
;
A
#
# COMPACT_ATOMS: atom_id res chain seq x y z
N MET A 1 -1.65 -77.05 23.64
CA MET A 1 -3.09 -76.74 23.82
C MET A 1 -3.40 -75.41 23.15
N THR A 2 -4.13 -75.47 22.04
CA THR A 2 -4.48 -74.34 21.17
C THR A 2 -5.48 -73.41 21.86
N ARG A 3 -5.07 -72.16 22.14
CA ARG A 3 -5.93 -71.12 22.73
C ARG A 3 -6.97 -70.69 21.69
N SER A 4 -8.13 -71.33 21.71
CA SER A 4 -9.31 -70.94 20.95
C SER A 4 -9.63 -69.48 21.27
N ARG A 5 -9.27 -68.57 20.36
CA ARG A 5 -9.65 -67.17 20.47
C ARG A 5 -11.11 -67.09 20.05
N SER A 6 -11.97 -66.96 21.05
CA SER A 6 -13.42 -66.93 20.86
C SER A 6 -13.80 -65.90 19.79
N PRO A 7 -14.56 -66.29 18.75
CA PRO A 7 -14.83 -65.43 17.58
C PRO A 7 -15.53 -64.14 17.97
N TYR A 8 -16.26 -64.15 19.09
CA TYR A 8 -16.90 -62.98 19.69
C TYR A 8 -15.92 -61.89 20.11
N PHE A 9 -14.68 -62.21 20.44
CA PHE A 9 -13.67 -61.21 20.80
C PHE A 9 -13.19 -60.41 19.59
N LEU A 10 -13.04 -61.07 18.44
CA LEU A 10 -12.71 -60.41 17.17
C LEU A 10 -13.89 -59.64 16.62
N LEU A 11 -15.10 -60.22 16.69
CA LEU A 11 -16.33 -59.57 16.27
C LEU A 11 -16.61 -58.30 17.10
N CYS A 12 -16.46 -58.38 18.42
CA CYS A 12 -16.64 -57.24 19.32
C CYS A 12 -15.60 -56.14 19.08
N ARG A 13 -14.33 -56.48 18.79
CA ARG A 13 -13.31 -55.49 18.43
C ARG A 13 -13.58 -54.83 17.09
N VAL A 14 -14.05 -55.56 16.08
CA VAL A 14 -14.43 -54.97 14.78
C VAL A 14 -15.64 -54.05 14.92
N VAL A 15 -16.66 -54.44 15.70
CA VAL A 15 -17.83 -53.59 15.98
C VAL A 15 -17.43 -52.34 16.77
N GLN A 16 -16.57 -52.47 17.79
CA GLN A 16 -16.13 -51.35 18.62
C GLN A 16 -15.24 -50.37 17.85
N ILE A 17 -14.35 -50.87 16.99
CA ILE A 17 -13.55 -50.04 16.07
C ILE A 17 -14.47 -49.33 15.06
N SER A 18 -15.47 -50.03 14.52
CA SER A 18 -16.43 -49.42 13.57
C SER A 18 -17.28 -48.32 14.24
N LEU A 19 -17.70 -48.54 15.49
CA LEU A 19 -18.46 -47.56 16.27
C LEU A 19 -17.61 -46.32 16.61
N SER A 20 -16.33 -46.50 16.94
CA SER A 20 -15.40 -45.40 17.20
C SER A 20 -15.06 -44.60 15.94
N VAL A 21 -14.84 -45.26 14.80
CA VAL A 21 -14.58 -44.58 13.51
C VAL A 21 -15.82 -43.79 13.06
N ALA A 22 -17.02 -44.35 13.19
CA ALA A 22 -18.27 -43.65 12.87
C ALA A 22 -18.49 -42.42 13.77
N LEU A 23 -18.19 -42.53 15.07
CA LEU A 23 -18.29 -41.42 16.02
C LEU A 23 -17.32 -40.27 15.66
N PHE A 24 -16.07 -40.58 15.34
CA PHE A 24 -15.08 -39.58 14.92
C PHE A 24 -15.42 -38.89 13.58
N LEU A 25 -16.04 -39.61 12.63
CA LEU A 25 -16.52 -39.01 11.38
C LEU A 25 -17.70 -38.05 11.62
N ILE A 26 -18.64 -38.40 12.50
CA ILE A 26 -19.81 -37.56 12.82
C ILE A 26 -19.39 -36.30 13.60
N LEU A 27 -18.47 -36.42 14.55
CA LEU A 27 -17.93 -35.27 15.30
C LEU A 27 -16.98 -34.40 14.47
N GLY A 28 -16.23 -34.97 13.51
CA GLY A 28 -15.36 -34.23 12.60
C GLY A 28 -16.14 -33.44 11.53
N LEU A 29 -17.27 -33.98 11.04
CA LEU A 29 -18.14 -33.28 10.09
C LEU A 29 -18.82 -32.05 10.72
N ALA A 30 -18.98 -32.00 12.05
CA ALA A 30 -19.56 -30.85 12.75
C ALA A 30 -18.63 -29.61 12.83
N TRP A 31 -17.34 -29.74 12.54
CA TRP A 31 -16.37 -28.62 12.49
C TRP A 31 -16.09 -28.08 11.09
N LEU A 32 -16.73 -28.65 10.06
CA LEU A 32 -16.65 -28.15 8.69
C LEU A 32 -18.00 -27.63 8.16
N TYR A 33 -18.91 -27.25 9.05
CA TYR A 33 -20.06 -26.43 8.68
C TYR A 33 -19.77 -24.97 9.00
N PRO A 34 -19.35 -24.13 8.03
CA PRO A 34 -19.61 -22.72 8.16
C PRO A 34 -21.13 -22.52 8.14
N VAL A 35 -21.69 -22.07 9.27
CA VAL A 35 -22.95 -21.31 9.25
C VAL A 35 -22.71 -20.12 8.33
N ALA A 36 -23.23 -20.22 7.12
CA ALA A 36 -23.24 -19.13 6.16
C ALA A 36 -24.46 -19.28 5.24
N LEU A 37 -25.66 -19.29 5.82
CA LEU A 37 -26.87 -18.96 5.07
C LEU A 37 -27.11 -17.45 5.14
N ALA A 38 -26.21 -16.72 4.49
CA ALA A 38 -26.47 -15.39 3.97
C ALA A 38 -25.99 -15.37 2.52
N ALA A 39 -26.58 -16.25 1.70
CA ALA A 39 -26.59 -16.06 0.26
C ALA A 39 -27.59 -14.94 -0.05
N ASP A 40 -27.21 -13.72 0.31
CA ASP A 40 -27.71 -12.53 -0.33
C ASP A 40 -27.41 -12.70 -1.83
N ARG A 41 -28.46 -12.79 -2.65
CA ARG A 41 -28.33 -12.94 -4.10
C ARG A 41 -27.89 -11.59 -4.69
N SER A 42 -26.64 -11.26 -4.48
CA SER A 42 -25.99 -10.09 -5.08
C SER A 42 -25.01 -10.56 -6.15
N SER A 43 -25.55 -11.12 -7.23
CA SER A 43 -24.80 -11.23 -8.49
C SER A 43 -24.44 -9.82 -8.96
N PRO A 44 -23.18 -9.51 -9.29
CA PRO A 44 -22.87 -8.25 -9.95
C PRO A 44 -23.47 -8.30 -11.35
N GLN A 45 -24.64 -7.69 -11.52
CA GLN A 45 -25.09 -7.26 -12.84
C GLN A 45 -24.00 -6.29 -13.35
N ILE A 46 -23.18 -6.72 -14.32
CA ILE A 46 -22.52 -5.77 -15.20
C ILE A 46 -23.64 -5.15 -16.03
N ASN A 47 -24.19 -4.07 -15.48
CA ASN A 47 -25.15 -3.22 -16.15
C ASN A 47 -24.43 -2.58 -17.35
N PRO A 48 -24.88 -2.78 -18.60
CA PRO A 48 -24.33 -2.09 -19.76
C PRO A 48 -24.48 -0.57 -19.68
N GLN A 49 -25.21 -0.06 -18.69
CA GLN A 49 -25.13 1.34 -18.33
C GLN A 49 -23.87 1.64 -17.53
N LEU A 50 -22.83 1.95 -18.30
CA LEU A 50 -21.87 3.01 -17.99
C LEU A 50 -22.60 4.37 -17.83
N GLN A 51 -23.63 4.44 -16.98
CA GLN A 51 -24.23 5.70 -16.57
C GLN A 51 -23.41 6.20 -15.39
N ILE A 52 -22.63 7.22 -15.66
CA ILE A 52 -21.93 8.06 -14.70
C ILE A 52 -22.89 8.38 -13.53
N PRO A 53 -22.60 7.98 -12.27
CA PRO A 53 -23.37 8.42 -11.12
C PRO A 53 -23.31 9.97 -11.02
N GLN A 54 -24.47 10.63 -11.01
CA GLN A 54 -24.58 12.10 -10.92
C GLN A 54 -24.63 12.62 -9.47
N ASP A 55 -24.21 11.80 -8.52
CA ASP A 55 -24.35 12.03 -7.08
C ASP A 55 -23.00 11.91 -6.36
N ILE A 56 -21.90 12.26 -7.04
CA ILE A 56 -20.67 12.66 -6.34
C ILE A 56 -21.08 13.80 -5.38
N PRO A 57 -20.99 13.62 -4.04
CA PRO A 57 -21.17 14.74 -3.11
C PRO A 57 -20.19 15.83 -3.53
N LEU A 58 -20.67 17.07 -3.66
CA LEU A 58 -19.85 18.17 -4.18
C LEU A 58 -18.55 18.33 -3.37
N GLU A 59 -18.49 17.90 -2.10
CA GLU A 59 -17.26 17.76 -1.31
C GLU A 59 -16.10 17.01 -1.99
N ARG A 60 -16.37 16.04 -2.87
CA ARG A 60 -15.31 15.31 -3.60
C ARG A 60 -14.78 16.11 -4.79
N LEU A 61 -15.49 17.15 -5.25
CA LEU A 61 -14.95 18.13 -6.20
C LEU A 61 -13.95 19.08 -5.52
N GLU A 62 -13.95 19.18 -4.18
CA GLU A 62 -12.89 19.90 -3.43
C GLU A 62 -11.69 19.05 -3.06
N ARG A 63 -11.67 17.75 -3.38
CA ARG A 63 -10.36 17.08 -3.49
C ARG A 63 -9.70 17.76 -4.69
N PRO A 64 -8.58 18.50 -4.53
CA PRO A 64 -8.02 19.22 -5.66
C PRO A 64 -7.86 18.20 -6.78
N LEU A 65 -8.64 18.38 -7.85
CA LEU A 65 -8.37 17.75 -9.15
C LEU A 65 -6.87 17.88 -9.30
N ARG A 66 -6.15 16.74 -9.43
CA ARG A 66 -4.70 16.75 -9.62
C ARG A 66 -4.43 17.85 -10.64
N THR A 67 -3.97 18.99 -10.15
CA THR A 67 -3.76 20.13 -11.00
C THR A 67 -2.70 19.60 -11.97
N PRO A 68 -2.89 19.72 -13.30
CA PRO A 68 -1.79 19.47 -14.22
C PRO A 68 -0.58 20.15 -13.59
N PRO A 69 0.55 19.42 -13.35
CA PRO A 69 1.66 19.97 -12.58
C PRO A 69 1.91 21.37 -13.11
N ALA A 70 1.63 22.37 -12.26
CA ALA A 70 1.76 23.75 -12.65
C ALA A 70 3.17 23.88 -13.25
N PRO A 71 3.35 24.68 -14.33
CA PRO A 71 4.67 24.92 -14.88
C PRO A 71 5.63 25.12 -13.72
N VAL A 72 6.61 24.21 -13.57
CA VAL A 72 7.49 24.20 -12.40
C VAL A 72 8.26 25.50 -12.47
N LYS A 73 7.78 26.50 -11.72
CA LYS A 73 8.46 27.78 -11.65
C LYS A 73 9.84 27.50 -11.08
N PRO A 74 10.91 28.04 -11.70
CA PRO A 74 12.24 27.84 -11.18
C PRO A 74 12.30 28.35 -9.74
N VAL A 75 12.88 27.53 -8.86
CA VAL A 75 13.02 27.81 -7.43
C VAL A 75 14.21 28.75 -7.24
N ASN A 76 14.00 29.88 -6.57
CA ASN A 76 15.04 30.87 -6.35
C ASN A 76 15.88 30.48 -5.13
N LEU A 77 17.19 30.30 -5.29
CA LEU A 77 18.05 29.83 -4.18
C LEU A 77 18.11 30.82 -3.00
N ASN A 78 17.99 32.11 -3.26
CA ASN A 78 18.15 33.19 -2.29
C ASN A 78 16.86 33.47 -1.51
N THR A 79 15.70 33.32 -2.15
CA THR A 79 14.41 33.76 -1.57
C THR A 79 13.44 32.63 -1.26
N SER A 80 13.62 31.43 -1.83
CA SER A 80 12.66 30.34 -1.65
C SER A 80 12.58 29.82 -0.22
N SER A 81 11.43 29.28 0.16
CA SER A 81 11.26 28.60 1.45
C SER A 81 11.85 27.18 1.42
N ILE A 82 12.04 26.59 2.61
CA ILE A 82 12.44 25.17 2.74
C ILE A 82 11.43 24.28 1.99
N GLU A 83 10.14 24.54 2.12
CA GLU A 83 9.08 23.79 1.46
C GLU A 83 9.20 23.82 -0.07
N GLN A 84 9.59 24.97 -0.64
CA GLN A 84 9.83 25.07 -2.07
C GLN A 84 11.10 24.33 -2.50
N LEU A 85 12.17 24.39 -1.71
CA LEU A 85 13.42 23.70 -2.00
C LEU A 85 13.26 22.17 -1.97
N VAL A 86 12.48 21.61 -1.05
CA VAL A 86 12.23 20.16 -0.99
C VAL A 86 11.35 19.64 -2.14
N THR A 87 10.74 20.51 -2.94
CA THR A 87 10.06 20.09 -4.18
C THR A 87 11.04 19.70 -5.28
N LEU A 88 12.32 20.10 -5.16
CA LEU A 88 13.35 19.79 -6.13
C LEU A 88 13.74 18.31 -6.05
N PRO A 89 13.96 17.63 -7.19
CA PRO A 89 14.30 16.22 -7.20
C PRO A 89 15.63 15.97 -6.49
N GLY A 90 15.60 15.16 -5.44
CA GLY A 90 16.79 14.78 -4.67
C GLY A 90 17.17 15.74 -3.54
N ILE A 91 16.36 16.76 -3.25
CA ILE A 91 16.57 17.67 -2.12
C ILE A 91 15.73 17.22 -0.92
N SER A 92 16.39 16.91 0.19
CA SER A 92 15.75 16.62 1.48
C SER A 92 15.60 17.90 2.30
N ALA A 93 14.80 17.85 3.37
CA ALA A 93 14.65 18.98 4.30
C ALA A 93 16.00 19.42 4.90
N THR A 94 16.90 18.48 5.17
CA THR A 94 18.26 18.77 5.67
C THR A 94 19.07 19.55 4.65
N VAL A 95 19.08 19.10 3.39
CA VAL A 95 19.79 19.80 2.32
C VAL A 95 19.17 21.18 2.07
N ALA A 96 17.83 21.28 2.07
CA ALA A 96 17.14 22.55 1.95
C ALA A 96 17.52 23.53 3.07
N GLN A 97 17.66 23.07 4.32
CA GLN A 97 18.15 23.89 5.43
C GLN A 97 19.57 24.40 5.17
N GLN A 98 20.48 23.53 4.75
CA GLN A 98 21.84 23.93 4.38
C GLN A 98 21.84 24.97 3.24
N ILE A 99 20.93 24.84 2.27
CA ILE A 99 20.77 25.85 1.22
C ILE A 99 20.33 27.19 1.83
N VAL A 100 19.36 27.21 2.73
CA VAL A 100 18.91 28.45 3.38
C VAL A 100 20.02 29.08 4.23
N GLU A 101 20.76 28.28 4.99
CA GLU A 101 21.87 28.71 5.84
C GLU A 101 23.06 29.24 5.03
N GLY A 102 23.29 28.68 3.83
CA GLY A 102 24.41 29.04 2.95
C GLY A 102 24.23 30.32 2.13
N ARG A 103 23.08 30.99 2.24
CA ARG A 103 22.74 32.24 1.53
C ARG A 103 23.68 33.39 1.92
N PRO A 104 23.95 34.35 1.02
CA PRO A 104 23.44 34.47 -0.36
C PRO A 104 24.25 33.66 -1.39
N TYR A 105 23.61 33.37 -2.52
CA TYR A 105 24.21 32.75 -3.71
C TYR A 105 24.26 33.75 -4.86
N HIS A 106 25.41 33.81 -5.52
CA HIS A 106 25.66 34.67 -6.69
C HIS A 106 25.58 33.88 -7.99
N ALA A 107 25.89 32.59 -7.95
CA ALA A 107 25.75 31.69 -9.08
C ALA A 107 25.11 30.37 -8.66
N LYS A 108 24.56 29.63 -9.63
CA LYS A 108 24.01 28.29 -9.37
C LYS A 108 25.10 27.32 -8.89
N THR A 109 26.33 27.49 -9.39
CA THR A 109 27.50 26.63 -9.09
C THR A 109 27.96 26.73 -7.64
N ASP A 110 27.60 27.81 -6.93
CA ASP A 110 27.91 28.01 -5.51
C ASP A 110 27.39 26.87 -4.62
N LEU A 111 26.34 26.14 -5.05
CA LEU A 111 25.84 24.96 -4.35
C LEU A 111 26.88 23.83 -4.30
N ILE A 112 27.73 23.71 -5.33
CA ILE A 112 28.82 22.73 -5.39
C ILE A 112 30.04 23.27 -4.67
N GLU A 113 30.38 24.55 -4.87
CA GLU A 113 31.56 25.19 -4.26
C GLU A 113 31.47 25.24 -2.74
N LYS A 114 30.27 25.45 -2.20
CA LYS A 114 29.99 25.39 -0.75
C LYS A 114 29.76 23.95 -0.25
N HIS A 115 29.96 22.95 -1.12
CA HIS A 115 29.78 21.53 -0.80
C HIS A 115 28.39 21.16 -0.25
N ILE A 116 27.35 21.91 -0.62
CA ILE A 116 25.98 21.63 -0.22
C ILE A 116 25.40 20.49 -1.06
N LEU A 117 25.72 20.46 -2.35
CA LEU A 117 25.31 19.42 -3.28
C LEU A 117 26.51 18.74 -3.93
N SER A 118 26.36 17.45 -4.23
CA SER A 118 27.25 16.76 -5.16
C SER A 118 26.94 17.18 -6.60
N GLY A 119 27.90 17.05 -7.52
CA GLY A 119 27.68 17.35 -8.94
C GLY A 119 26.48 16.60 -9.53
N THR A 120 26.31 15.33 -9.18
CA THR A 120 25.17 14.51 -9.67
C THR A 120 23.82 14.93 -9.10
N ALA A 121 23.78 15.55 -7.91
CA ALA A 121 22.55 16.13 -7.36
C ALA A 121 22.26 17.48 -8.02
N TYR A 122 23.30 18.31 -8.22
CA TYR A 122 23.22 19.58 -8.90
C TYR A 122 22.67 19.46 -10.33
N ASP A 123 23.16 18.50 -11.10
CA ASP A 123 22.75 18.29 -12.51
C ASP A 123 21.25 18.03 -12.65
N ARG A 124 20.62 17.41 -11.64
CA ARG A 124 19.17 17.12 -11.64
C ARG A 124 18.32 18.36 -11.42
N ILE A 125 18.87 19.38 -10.76
CA ILE A 125 18.11 20.56 -10.33
C ILE A 125 18.53 21.83 -11.07
N THR A 126 19.65 21.86 -11.78
CA THR A 126 20.21 23.10 -12.39
C THR A 126 19.22 23.85 -13.31
N ASN A 127 18.37 23.09 -14.02
CA ASN A 127 17.32 23.62 -14.89
C ASN A 127 16.04 24.05 -14.15
N LEU A 128 15.93 23.73 -12.87
CA LEU A 128 14.77 23.97 -12.01
C LEU A 128 15.03 25.09 -10.99
N ILE A 129 16.22 25.71 -11.00
CA ILE A 129 16.62 26.75 -10.06
C ILE A 129 16.97 28.06 -10.77
N THR A 130 16.88 29.17 -10.05
CA THR A 130 17.30 30.50 -10.51
C THR A 130 18.05 31.26 -9.41
N ILE A 131 18.78 32.29 -9.83
CA ILE A 131 19.38 33.31 -8.98
C ILE A 131 18.74 34.64 -9.38
N GLU A 132 18.15 35.33 -8.40
CA GLU A 132 17.73 36.74 -8.52
C GLU A 132 18.21 37.51 -7.29
#